data_AF-A0A653EMA5-F1
#
_entry.id   AF-A0A653EMA5-F1
#
_cell.length_a   1.000
_cell.length_b   1.000
_cell.length_c   1.000
_cell.angle_alpha   90.00
_cell.angle_beta   90.00
_cell.angle_gamma   90.00
#
_symmetry.space_group_name_H-M   'P 1'
#
loop_
_entity.id
_entity.type
_entity.pdbx_description
1 polymer ?
#
loop_
_entity_poly.entity_id
_entity_poly.type
_entity_poly.pdbx_seq_one_letter_code
_entity_poly.pdbx_strand_id
1 'polypeptide(L)'
;MAGDAGPPGDPGNEDTAERYRHTARNPLTPRAAVAELLASMNRVIEITEPDPQLPVALSFSRSRQAALDAKRGIAKGLAERDAADRAEPRRRELPERLQSALRAIDDCISAMQLLDGNRLDIASAARQEGFVVASDGCVSIGTAHQRSVSDETTMRRARYEHRLMSVLAEMAAVQERSVATIAERLGADEPGIPWSFIECAKAGVELSTFETGGAGLPPSPLRDLLDRLAADMASAKRRFGSNL
;
A
#
# COMPACT_ATOMS: atom_id res chain seq x y z
N MET A 1 -32.92 -31.96 -34.93
CA MET A 1 -32.07 -30.75 -34.85
C MET A 1 -31.18 -30.91 -33.62
N ALA A 2 -30.08 -31.64 -33.76
CA ALA A 2 -29.13 -31.90 -32.68
C ALA A 2 -28.07 -30.78 -32.70
N GLY A 3 -27.85 -30.17 -31.54
CA GLY A 3 -26.88 -29.09 -31.36
C GLY A 3 -25.45 -29.62 -31.46
N ASP A 4 -24.64 -28.89 -32.21
CA ASP A 4 -23.21 -29.08 -32.39
C ASP A 4 -22.49 -28.61 -31.11
N ALA A 5 -22.22 -29.55 -30.21
CA ALA A 5 -21.33 -29.32 -29.09
C ALA A 5 -19.90 -29.52 -29.60
N GLY A 6 -19.19 -28.41 -29.84
CA GLY A 6 -17.77 -28.43 -30.16
C GLY A 6 -16.97 -29.23 -29.11
N PRO A 7 -15.86 -29.87 -29.50
CA PRO A 7 -15.15 -30.78 -28.62
C PRO A 7 -14.57 -30.03 -27.40
N PRO A 8 -14.59 -30.66 -26.21
CA PRO A 8 -13.98 -30.09 -25.00
C PRO A 8 -12.48 -29.90 -25.20
N GLY A 9 -11.94 -28.77 -24.72
CA GLY A 9 -10.51 -28.46 -24.79
C GLY A 9 -9.65 -29.55 -24.14
N ASP A 10 -8.61 -29.99 -24.84
CA ASP A 10 -7.70 -31.07 -24.42
C ASP A 10 -6.86 -30.61 -23.20
N PRO A 11 -6.98 -31.27 -22.03
CA PRO A 11 -6.28 -30.86 -20.80
C PRO A 11 -4.74 -30.89 -20.89
N GLY A 12 -4.17 -31.57 -21.89
CA GLY A 12 -2.71 -31.58 -22.13
C GLY A 12 -2.12 -30.24 -22.60
N ASN A 13 -2.96 -29.33 -23.14
CA ASN A 13 -2.50 -28.04 -23.65
C ASN A 13 -2.32 -26.98 -22.55
N GLU A 14 -3.16 -26.99 -21.50
CA GLU A 14 -3.01 -26.10 -20.35
C GLU A 14 -1.76 -26.45 -19.53
N ASP A 15 -1.46 -27.74 -19.38
CA ASP A 15 -0.22 -28.23 -18.73
C ASP A 15 1.04 -27.79 -19.50
N THR A 16 0.97 -27.79 -20.83
CA THR A 16 2.08 -27.34 -21.69
C THR A 16 2.37 -25.85 -21.51
N ALA A 17 1.34 -24.99 -21.60
CA ALA A 17 1.51 -23.55 -21.44
C ALA A 17 2.08 -23.18 -20.06
N GLU A 18 1.58 -23.81 -18.98
CA GLU A 18 2.03 -23.52 -17.62
C GLU A 18 3.46 -24.01 -17.37
N ARG A 19 3.85 -25.19 -17.90
CA ARG A 19 5.23 -25.68 -17.82
C ARG A 19 6.24 -24.74 -18.47
N TYR A 20 5.90 -24.22 -19.64
CA TYR A 20 6.75 -23.26 -20.36
C TYR A 20 6.78 -21.89 -19.68
N ARG A 21 5.65 -21.45 -19.13
CA ARG A 21 5.58 -20.25 -18.29
C ARG A 21 6.48 -20.36 -17.07
N HIS A 22 6.43 -21.48 -16.34
CA HIS A 22 7.28 -21.72 -15.17
C HIS A 22 8.77 -21.63 -15.52
N THR A 23 9.17 -22.25 -16.64
CA THR A 23 10.56 -22.20 -17.15
C THR A 23 10.99 -20.76 -17.49
N ALA A 24 10.13 -20.00 -18.16
CA ALA A 24 10.40 -18.62 -18.57
C ALA A 24 10.43 -17.64 -17.38
N ARG A 25 9.58 -17.87 -16.37
CA ARG A 25 9.51 -17.07 -15.14
C ARG A 25 10.73 -17.27 -14.23
N ASN A 26 11.40 -18.42 -14.31
CA ASN A 26 12.52 -18.75 -13.45
C ASN A 26 13.71 -17.78 -13.65
N PRO A 27 14.14 -17.04 -12.61
CA PRO A 27 15.25 -16.08 -12.72
C PRO A 27 16.60 -16.75 -13.00
N LEU A 28 16.76 -18.03 -12.63
CA LEU A 28 17.99 -18.79 -12.86
C LEU A 28 18.15 -19.23 -14.32
N THR A 29 17.08 -19.25 -15.10
CA THR A 29 17.17 -19.55 -16.54
C THR A 29 17.73 -18.32 -17.26
N PRO A 30 18.83 -18.45 -18.04
CA PRO A 30 19.35 -17.34 -18.82
C PRO A 30 18.31 -16.82 -19.82
N ARG A 31 18.18 -15.50 -19.95
CA ARG A 31 17.23 -14.88 -20.90
C ARG A 31 17.49 -15.33 -22.34
N ALA A 32 18.76 -15.53 -22.71
CA ALA A 32 19.16 -16.05 -24.01
C ALA A 32 18.57 -17.45 -24.27
N ALA A 33 18.61 -18.34 -23.27
CA ALA A 33 18.04 -19.69 -23.40
C ALA A 33 16.51 -19.67 -23.56
N VAL A 34 15.81 -18.76 -22.88
CA VAL A 34 14.35 -18.58 -23.05
C VAL A 34 14.03 -17.99 -24.44
N ALA A 35 14.86 -17.08 -24.95
CA ALA A 35 14.70 -16.52 -26.30
C ALA A 35 14.95 -17.57 -27.39
N GLU A 36 15.96 -18.43 -27.23
CA GLU A 36 16.20 -19.57 -28.10
C GLU A 36 15.03 -20.56 -28.09
N LEU A 37 14.44 -20.81 -26.92
CA LEU A 37 13.27 -21.65 -26.79
C LEU A 37 12.05 -21.05 -27.51
N LEU A 38 11.82 -19.74 -27.38
CA LEU A 38 10.79 -19.03 -28.12
C LEU A 38 11.02 -19.10 -29.64
N ALA A 39 12.27 -18.92 -30.09
CA ALA A 39 12.64 -19.04 -31.49
C ALA A 39 12.43 -20.46 -32.02
N SER A 40 12.74 -21.49 -31.23
CA SER A 40 12.45 -22.89 -31.57
C SER A 40 10.95 -23.14 -31.74
N MET A 41 10.11 -22.64 -30.84
CA MET A 41 8.65 -22.77 -30.97
C MET A 41 8.11 -22.03 -32.20
N ASN A 42 8.64 -20.84 -32.51
CA ASN A 42 8.26 -20.13 -33.75
C ASN A 42 8.62 -20.94 -35.01
N ARG A 43 9.80 -21.57 -35.06
CA ARG A 43 10.16 -22.45 -36.19
C ARG A 43 9.22 -23.65 -36.32
N VAL A 44 8.81 -24.25 -35.20
CA VAL A 44 7.82 -25.34 -35.22
C VAL A 44 6.49 -24.83 -35.77
N ILE A 45 6.04 -23.63 -35.36
CA ILE A 45 4.82 -23.02 -35.88
C ILE A 45 4.93 -22.77 -37.39
N GLU A 46 6.06 -22.28 -37.89
CA GLU A 46 6.30 -22.05 -39.32
C GLU A 46 6.26 -23.36 -40.12
N ILE A 47 6.96 -24.41 -39.66
CA ILE A 47 7.02 -25.70 -40.35
C ILE A 47 5.67 -26.44 -40.31
N THR A 48 4.86 -26.20 -39.28
CA THR A 48 3.53 -26.81 -39.11
C THR A 48 2.40 -25.92 -39.61
N GLU A 49 2.71 -24.92 -40.44
CA GLU A 49 1.70 -24.08 -41.07
C GLU A 49 0.74 -24.92 -41.94
N PRO A 50 -0.60 -24.72 -41.83
CA PRO A 50 -1.53 -25.53 -42.60
C PRO A 50 -1.39 -25.22 -44.09
N ASP A 51 -0.98 -26.22 -44.88
CA ASP A 51 -1.04 -26.14 -46.33
C ASP A 51 -2.47 -26.48 -46.80
N PRO A 52 -3.20 -25.55 -47.45
CA PRO A 52 -4.54 -25.81 -47.94
C PRO A 52 -4.60 -26.89 -49.03
N GLN A 53 -3.46 -27.30 -49.60
CA GLN A 53 -3.36 -28.34 -50.63
C GLN A 53 -3.16 -29.75 -50.04
N LEU A 54 -2.85 -29.88 -48.75
CA LEU A 54 -2.62 -31.17 -48.10
C LEU A 54 -3.87 -31.71 -47.39
N PRO A 55 -4.11 -33.04 -47.42
CA PRO A 55 -5.17 -33.66 -46.62
C PRO A 55 -5.03 -33.36 -45.13
N VAL A 56 -6.16 -33.10 -44.45
CA VAL A 56 -6.21 -32.81 -43.00
C VAL A 56 -5.55 -33.91 -42.15
N ALA A 57 -5.56 -35.16 -42.61
CA ALA A 57 -4.90 -36.29 -41.93
C ALA A 57 -3.36 -36.16 -41.89
N LEU A 58 -2.76 -35.35 -42.77
CA LEU A 58 -1.34 -35.01 -42.78
C LEU A 58 -1.06 -33.68 -42.06
N SER A 59 -2.07 -33.08 -41.42
CA SER A 59 -1.90 -31.83 -40.68
C SER A 59 -1.18 -32.07 -39.36
N PHE A 60 -0.16 -31.26 -39.07
CA PHE A 60 0.55 -31.23 -37.79
C PHE A 60 -0.20 -30.39 -36.74
N SER A 61 -1.53 -30.39 -36.78
CA SER A 61 -2.41 -29.50 -36.00
C SER A 61 -2.14 -29.57 -34.50
N ARG A 62 -1.92 -30.77 -33.94
CA ARG A 62 -1.61 -30.96 -32.52
C ARG A 62 -0.23 -30.39 -32.12
N SER A 63 0.78 -30.62 -32.95
CA SER A 63 2.13 -30.07 -32.73
C SER A 63 2.15 -28.55 -32.86
N ARG A 64 1.41 -27.99 -33.83
CA ARG A 64 1.21 -26.55 -33.97
C ARG A 64 0.54 -25.96 -32.74
N GLN A 65 -0.53 -26.60 -32.25
CA GLN A 65 -1.26 -26.13 -31.08
C GLN A 65 -0.38 -26.14 -29.83
N ALA A 66 0.36 -27.22 -29.58
CA ALA A 66 1.32 -27.29 -28.48
C ALA A 66 2.42 -26.20 -28.57
N ALA A 67 2.93 -25.92 -29.78
CA ALA A 67 3.92 -24.86 -29.98
C ALA A 67 3.33 -23.44 -29.77
N LEU A 68 2.06 -23.21 -30.15
CA LEU A 68 1.35 -21.96 -29.86
C LEU A 68 1.11 -21.78 -28.36
N ASP A 69 0.73 -22.84 -27.65
CA ASP A 69 0.51 -22.80 -26.21
C ASP A 69 1.81 -22.63 -25.43
N ALA A 70 2.89 -23.29 -25.87
CA ALA A 70 4.25 -23.05 -25.38
C ALA A 70 4.68 -21.59 -25.60
N LYS A 71 4.47 -21.03 -26.79
CA LYS A 71 4.77 -19.62 -27.11
C LYS A 71 4.03 -18.66 -26.19
N ARG A 72 2.73 -18.89 -25.95
CA ARG A 72 1.92 -18.10 -25.01
C ARG A 72 2.45 -18.21 -23.59
N GLY A 73 2.77 -19.41 -23.14
CA GLY A 73 3.37 -19.67 -21.83
C GLY A 73 4.68 -18.91 -21.62
N ILE A 74 5.60 -19.01 -22.59
CA ILE A 74 6.89 -18.31 -22.57
C ILE A 74 6.69 -16.80 -22.51
N ALA A 75 5.85 -16.24 -23.39
CA ALA A 75 5.59 -14.80 -23.43
C ALA A 75 5.01 -14.28 -22.11
N LYS A 76 4.07 -15.02 -21.52
CA LYS A 76 3.48 -14.69 -20.22
C LYS A 76 4.52 -14.78 -19.09
N GLY A 77 5.34 -15.83 -19.07
CA GLY A 77 6.38 -16.01 -18.04
C GLY A 77 7.47 -14.94 -18.11
N LEU A 78 7.87 -14.52 -19.32
CA LEU A 78 8.80 -13.39 -19.52
C LEU A 78 8.20 -12.07 -19.04
N ALA A 79 6.93 -11.79 -19.38
CA ALA A 79 6.26 -10.58 -18.91
C ALA A 79 6.15 -10.52 -17.38
N GLU A 80 5.87 -11.67 -16.74
CA GLU A 80 5.87 -11.80 -15.28
C GLU A 80 7.24 -11.58 -14.66
N ARG A 81 8.30 -12.12 -15.29
CA ARG A 81 9.68 -11.90 -14.87
C ARG A 81 10.09 -10.44 -15.01
N ASP A 82 9.76 -9.79 -16.12
CA ASP A 82 10.03 -8.35 -16.32
C ASP A 82 9.23 -7.47 -15.35
N ALA A 83 8.03 -7.88 -14.96
CA ALA A 83 7.28 -7.22 -13.90
C ALA A 83 7.96 -7.42 -12.53
N ALA A 84 8.45 -8.63 -12.23
CA ALA A 84 9.19 -8.91 -11.00
C ALA A 84 10.50 -8.13 -10.92
N ASP A 85 11.28 -8.09 -12.01
CA ASP A 85 12.54 -7.34 -12.07
C ASP A 85 12.32 -5.83 -11.87
N ARG A 86 11.22 -5.28 -12.41
CA ARG A 86 10.82 -3.87 -12.15
C ARG A 86 10.37 -3.62 -10.72
N ALA A 87 9.80 -4.63 -10.05
CA ALA A 87 9.35 -4.54 -8.66
C ALA A 87 10.50 -4.77 -7.66
N GLU A 88 11.59 -5.41 -8.07
CA GLU A 88 12.72 -5.79 -7.22
C GLU A 88 13.34 -4.63 -6.41
N PRO A 89 13.58 -3.42 -6.98
CA PRO A 89 14.08 -2.30 -6.19
C PRO A 89 13.14 -1.93 -5.03
N ARG A 90 11.82 -1.89 -5.31
CA ARG A 90 10.80 -1.59 -4.30
C ARG A 90 10.74 -2.66 -3.21
N ARG A 91 10.91 -3.94 -3.56
CA ARG A 91 10.97 -5.05 -2.59
C ARG A 91 12.17 -4.94 -1.66
N ARG A 92 13.34 -4.52 -2.18
CA ARG A 92 14.54 -4.32 -1.37
C ARG A 92 14.39 -3.16 -0.39
N GLU A 93 13.76 -2.08 -0.81
CA GLU A 93 13.49 -0.90 0.04
C GLU A 93 12.35 -1.13 1.05
N LEU A 94 11.50 -2.14 0.83
CA LEU A 94 10.27 -2.36 1.60
C LEU A 94 10.51 -2.44 3.13
N PRO A 95 11.48 -3.21 3.65
CA PRO A 95 11.70 -3.29 5.09
C PRO A 95 12.08 -1.94 5.71
N GLU A 96 12.97 -1.20 5.05
CA GLU A 96 13.43 0.12 5.53
C GLU A 96 12.31 1.15 5.48
N ARG A 97 11.52 1.16 4.39
CA ARG A 97 10.35 2.03 4.25
C ARG A 97 9.28 1.73 5.30
N LEU A 98 8.99 0.45 5.55
CA LEU A 98 8.03 0.03 6.56
C LEU A 98 8.50 0.42 7.97
N GLN A 99 9.79 0.18 8.28
CA GLN A 99 10.37 0.59 9.55
C GLN A 99 10.32 2.12 9.73
N SER A 100 10.61 2.88 8.67
CA SER A 100 10.52 4.34 8.70
C SER A 100 9.08 4.83 8.93
N ALA A 101 8.09 4.18 8.33
CA ALA A 101 6.67 4.51 8.54
C ALA A 101 6.24 4.22 9.99
N LEU A 102 6.65 3.06 10.54
CA LEU A 102 6.37 2.70 11.94
C LEU A 102 7.01 3.69 12.92
N ARG A 103 8.27 4.08 12.69
CA ARG A 103 8.93 5.11 13.49
C ARG A 103 8.20 6.45 13.42
N ALA A 104 7.74 6.87 12.24
CA ALA A 104 6.98 8.11 12.10
C ALA A 104 5.64 8.08 12.87
N ILE A 105 5.01 6.91 13.02
CA ILE A 105 3.83 6.73 13.87
C ILE A 105 4.21 6.92 15.34
N ASP A 106 5.24 6.20 15.82
CA ASP A 106 5.69 6.27 17.21
C ASP A 106 6.16 7.68 17.59
N ASP A 107 6.92 8.34 16.71
CA ASP A 107 7.38 9.72 16.88
C ASP A 107 6.20 10.69 16.95
N CYS A 108 5.18 10.49 16.09
CA CYS A 108 3.96 11.31 16.13
C CYS A 108 3.21 11.15 17.45
N ILE A 109 3.01 9.92 17.92
CA ILE A 109 2.30 9.63 19.16
C ILE A 109 3.05 10.25 20.35
N SER A 110 4.37 10.05 20.40
CA SER A 110 5.23 10.58 21.46
C SER A 110 5.23 12.11 21.49
N ALA A 111 5.35 12.76 20.33
CA ALA A 111 5.29 14.22 20.21
C ALA A 111 3.91 14.76 20.62
N MET A 112 2.83 14.09 20.23
CA MET A 112 1.47 14.47 20.61
C MET A 112 1.24 14.36 22.12
N GLN A 113 1.77 13.32 22.78
CA GLN A 113 1.70 13.18 24.24
C GLN A 113 2.47 14.32 24.96
N LEU A 114 3.67 14.66 24.47
CA LEU A 114 4.45 15.75 25.03
C LEU A 114 3.74 17.11 24.88
N LEU A 115 3.22 17.39 23.69
CA LEU A 115 2.50 18.63 23.41
C LEU A 115 1.19 18.72 24.20
N ASP A 116 0.47 17.61 24.36
CA ASP A 116 -0.74 17.59 25.19
C ASP A 116 -0.42 17.82 26.67
N GLY A 117 0.69 17.27 27.18
CA GLY A 117 1.21 17.60 28.51
C GLY A 117 1.46 19.10 28.68
N ASN A 118 2.20 19.71 27.74
CA ASN A 118 2.46 21.16 27.74
C ASN A 118 1.15 21.96 27.69
N ARG A 119 0.18 21.54 26.87
CA ARG A 119 -1.14 22.18 26.74
C ARG A 119 -1.89 22.15 28.07
N LEU A 120 -1.90 21.00 28.75
CA LEU A 120 -2.56 20.81 30.04
C LEU A 120 -1.90 21.66 31.13
N ASP A 121 -0.57 21.76 31.15
CA ASP A 121 0.17 22.60 32.09
C ASP A 121 -0.14 24.10 31.90
N ILE A 122 -0.15 24.57 30.65
CA ILE A 122 -0.53 25.96 30.32
C ILE A 122 -1.97 26.24 30.73
N ALA A 123 -2.90 25.33 30.43
CA ALA A 123 -4.31 25.46 30.78
C ALA A 123 -4.52 25.44 32.30
N SER A 124 -3.78 24.61 33.03
CA SER A 124 -3.80 24.54 34.49
C SER A 124 -3.32 25.85 35.11
N ALA A 125 -2.19 26.40 34.64
CA ALA A 125 -1.67 27.70 35.09
C ALA A 125 -2.66 28.84 34.85
N ALA A 126 -3.28 28.88 33.66
CA ALA A 126 -4.31 29.88 33.34
C ALA A 126 -5.54 29.77 34.27
N ARG A 127 -5.98 28.55 34.60
CA ARG A 127 -7.10 28.32 35.53
C ARG A 127 -6.76 28.71 36.96
N GLN A 128 -5.54 28.48 37.41
CA GLN A 128 -5.06 28.93 38.72
C GLN A 128 -5.07 30.46 38.84
N GLU A 129 -4.84 31.18 37.74
CA GLU A 129 -4.99 32.63 37.64
C GLU A 129 -6.44 33.11 37.46
N GLY A 130 -7.43 32.21 37.47
CA GLY A 130 -8.85 32.55 37.40
C GLY A 130 -9.39 32.73 35.97
N PHE A 131 -8.62 32.38 34.94
CA PHE A 131 -9.10 32.37 33.57
C PHE A 131 -9.91 31.11 33.24
N VAL A 132 -10.85 31.25 32.31
CA VAL A 132 -11.62 30.14 31.73
C VAL A 132 -10.96 29.75 30.41
N VAL A 133 -10.52 28.50 30.32
CA VAL A 133 -9.83 27.94 29.14
C VAL A 133 -10.76 26.97 28.41
N ALA A 134 -11.08 27.27 27.16
CA ALA A 134 -11.86 26.41 26.28
C ALA A 134 -10.97 25.36 25.59
N SER A 135 -11.59 24.33 25.01
CA SER A 135 -10.89 23.21 24.36
C SER A 135 -10.14 23.59 23.08
N ASP A 136 -10.58 24.67 22.42
CA ASP A 136 -9.98 25.24 21.21
C ASP A 136 -8.76 26.15 21.49
N GLY A 137 -8.38 26.31 22.77
CA GLY A 137 -7.27 27.17 23.19
C GLY A 137 -7.68 28.60 23.51
N CYS A 138 -8.95 28.98 23.34
CA CYS A 138 -9.43 30.31 23.71
C CYS A 138 -9.38 30.50 25.24
N VAL A 139 -8.90 31.66 25.67
CA VAL A 139 -8.82 32.04 27.09
C VAL A 139 -9.67 33.28 27.33
N SER A 140 -10.65 33.13 28.23
CA SER A 140 -11.59 34.19 28.59
C SER A 140 -11.50 34.55 30.07
N ILE A 141 -11.87 35.78 30.40
CA ILE A 141 -11.95 36.26 31.78
C ILE A 141 -13.28 35.79 32.35
N GLY A 142 -13.25 35.04 33.47
CA GLY A 142 -14.45 34.56 34.12
C GLY A 142 -15.39 35.69 34.54
N THR A 143 -16.70 35.45 34.50
CA THR A 143 -17.74 36.45 34.81
C THR A 143 -17.63 37.04 36.22
N ALA A 144 -17.02 36.31 37.17
CA ALA A 144 -16.74 36.78 38.52
C ALA A 144 -15.72 37.95 38.59
N HIS A 145 -14.90 38.16 37.56
CA HIS A 145 -13.82 39.17 37.53
C HIS A 145 -14.12 40.37 36.61
N GLN A 146 -15.32 40.47 36.03
CA GLN A 146 -15.68 41.54 35.08
C GLN A 146 -15.72 42.95 35.68
N ARG A 147 -15.77 43.10 37.01
CA ARG A 147 -15.90 44.42 37.67
C ARG A 147 -14.58 45.19 37.82
N SER A 148 -13.43 44.58 37.52
CA SER A 148 -12.12 45.26 37.52
C SER A 148 -11.12 44.59 36.57
N VAL A 149 -11.43 44.56 35.28
CA VAL A 149 -10.47 44.09 34.26
C VAL A 149 -9.38 45.16 34.11
N SER A 150 -8.16 44.84 34.53
CA SER A 150 -6.99 45.70 34.29
C SER A 150 -6.31 45.34 32.98
N ASP A 151 -5.58 46.28 32.37
CA ASP A 151 -4.78 46.02 31.17
C ASP A 151 -3.80 44.86 31.37
N GLU A 152 -3.28 44.69 32.59
CA GLU A 152 -2.40 43.60 32.97
C GLU A 152 -3.11 42.23 32.91
N THR A 153 -4.37 42.14 33.36
CA THR A 153 -5.16 40.91 33.25
C THR A 153 -5.46 40.56 31.80
N THR A 154 -5.75 41.56 30.96
CA THR A 154 -5.97 41.38 29.52
C THR A 154 -4.69 40.91 28.82
N MET A 155 -3.53 41.47 29.18
CA MET A 155 -2.25 41.06 28.63
C MET A 155 -1.88 39.63 29.04
N ARG A 156 -2.09 39.25 30.31
CA ARG A 156 -1.86 37.87 30.78
C ARG A 156 -2.76 36.86 30.10
N ARG A 157 -4.06 37.16 29.96
CA ARG A 157 -5.03 36.36 29.18
C ARG A 157 -4.52 36.12 27.76
N ALA A 158 -4.11 37.18 27.05
CA ALA A 158 -3.62 37.10 25.68
C ALA A 158 -2.33 36.25 25.57
N ARG A 159 -1.45 36.31 26.57
CA ARG A 159 -0.25 35.44 26.60
C ARG A 159 -0.61 33.97 26.75
N TYR A 160 -1.57 33.63 27.63
CA TYR A 160 -2.02 32.25 27.78
C TYR A 160 -2.70 31.73 26.52
N GLU A 161 -3.59 32.53 25.92
CA GLU A 161 -4.23 32.21 24.63
C GLU A 161 -3.20 31.98 23.54
N HIS A 162 -2.24 32.90 23.38
CA HIS A 162 -1.18 32.75 22.36
C HIS A 162 -0.36 31.46 22.56
N ARG A 163 0.02 31.14 23.80
CA ARG A 163 0.76 29.90 24.11
C ARG A 163 -0.06 28.65 23.78
N LEU A 164 -1.34 28.62 24.15
CA LEU A 164 -2.22 27.49 23.84
C LEU A 164 -2.42 27.32 22.34
N MET A 165 -2.68 28.42 21.63
CA MET A 165 -2.82 28.41 20.18
C MET A 165 -1.53 27.95 19.48
N SER A 166 -0.37 28.36 19.98
CA SER A 166 0.93 27.91 19.46
C SER A 166 1.10 26.40 19.61
N VAL A 167 0.76 25.83 20.77
CA VAL A 167 0.86 24.39 21.01
C VAL A 167 -0.13 23.62 20.13
N LEU A 168 -1.37 24.10 19.99
CA LEU A 168 -2.36 23.47 19.11
C LEU A 168 -1.94 23.50 17.63
N ALA A 169 -1.34 24.61 17.18
CA ALA A 169 -0.79 24.71 15.83
C ALA A 169 0.38 23.74 15.62
N GLU A 170 1.24 23.57 16.62
CA GLU A 170 2.34 22.61 16.57
C GLU A 170 1.83 21.16 16.54
N MET A 171 0.81 20.84 17.34
CA MET A 171 0.15 19.52 17.31
C MET A 171 -0.40 19.20 15.92
N ALA A 172 -1.08 20.16 15.27
CA ALA A 172 -1.59 20.00 13.92
C ALA A 172 -0.46 19.78 12.90
N ALA A 173 0.61 20.57 12.99
CA ALA A 173 1.76 20.48 12.07
C ALA A 173 2.53 19.15 12.21
N VAL A 174 2.66 18.63 13.44
CA VAL A 174 3.26 17.30 13.69
C VAL A 174 2.42 16.22 13.04
N GLN A 175 1.10 16.23 13.25
CA GLN A 175 0.21 15.24 12.65
C GLN A 175 0.25 15.29 11.12
N GLU A 176 0.19 16.46 10.51
CA GLU A 176 0.23 16.62 9.06
C GLU A 176 1.54 16.07 8.48
N ARG A 177 2.68 16.44 9.07
CA ARG A 177 4.00 15.98 8.60
C ARG A 177 4.18 14.47 8.76
N SER A 178 3.73 13.91 9.88
CA SER A 178 3.80 12.47 10.12
C SER A 178 2.89 11.69 9.17
N VAL A 179 1.65 12.15 8.95
CA VAL A 179 0.72 11.55 7.98
C VAL A 179 1.33 11.55 6.58
N ALA A 180 1.88 12.68 6.12
CA ALA A 180 2.54 12.76 4.82
C ALA A 180 3.74 11.79 4.72
N THR A 181 4.58 11.73 5.76
CA THR A 181 5.73 10.83 5.81
C THR A 181 5.31 9.36 5.74
N ILE A 182 4.28 8.97 6.50
CA ILE A 182 3.77 7.59 6.53
C ILE A 182 3.20 7.23 5.16
N ALA A 183 2.39 8.11 4.56
CA ALA A 183 1.79 7.88 3.26
C ALA A 183 2.86 7.71 2.16
N GLU A 184 3.86 8.58 2.13
CA GLU A 184 4.97 8.52 1.15
C GLU A 184 5.75 7.19 1.28
N ARG A 185 6.10 6.81 2.51
CA ARG A 185 6.92 5.61 2.75
C ARG A 185 6.18 4.35 2.34
N LEU A 186 4.89 4.28 2.63
CA LEU A 186 4.05 3.14 2.28
C LEU A 186 3.55 3.18 0.82
N GLY A 187 3.68 4.32 0.14
CA GLY A 187 3.11 4.53 -1.20
C GLY A 187 1.59 4.60 -1.19
N ALA A 188 1.03 5.28 -0.19
CA ALA A 188 -0.40 5.51 0.01
C ALA A 188 -0.84 6.92 -0.42
N ASP A 189 0.00 7.64 -1.15
CA ASP A 189 -0.29 8.99 -1.68
C ASP A 189 -1.28 8.96 -2.84
N GLU A 190 -1.36 7.82 -3.54
CA GLU A 190 -2.24 7.60 -4.67
C GLU A 190 -3.47 6.77 -4.27
N PRO A 191 -4.64 6.97 -4.92
CA PRO A 191 -5.81 6.15 -4.67
C PRO A 191 -5.57 4.67 -4.99
N GLY A 192 -5.94 3.79 -4.06
CA GLY A 192 -5.85 2.34 -4.23
C GLY A 192 -5.05 1.67 -3.11
N ILE A 193 -4.84 0.37 -3.26
CA ILE A 193 -4.07 -0.41 -2.27
C ILE A 193 -2.58 -0.04 -2.43
N PRO A 194 -1.90 0.44 -1.37
CA PRO A 194 -0.49 0.78 -1.42
C PRO A 194 0.36 -0.40 -1.90
N TRP A 195 1.36 -0.14 -2.75
CA TRP A 195 2.21 -1.20 -3.31
C TRP A 195 2.93 -1.99 -2.21
N SER A 196 3.29 -1.33 -1.11
CA SER A 196 3.94 -1.95 0.05
C SER A 196 3.06 -3.04 0.66
N PHE A 197 1.76 -2.80 0.77
CA PHE A 197 0.78 -3.76 1.30
C PHE A 197 0.51 -4.91 0.33
N ILE A 198 0.53 -4.65 -0.98
CA ILE A 198 0.46 -5.72 -1.98
C ILE A 198 1.65 -6.67 -1.82
N GLU A 199 2.86 -6.13 -1.66
CA GLU A 199 4.06 -6.94 -1.49
C GLU A 199 4.09 -7.69 -0.15
N CYS A 200 3.67 -7.04 0.94
CA CYS A 200 3.49 -7.71 2.24
C CYS A 200 2.46 -8.84 2.17
N ALA A 201 1.31 -8.61 1.53
CA ALA A 201 0.26 -9.61 1.36
C ALA A 201 0.74 -10.82 0.55
N LYS A 202 1.46 -10.60 -0.55
CA LYS A 202 2.06 -11.68 -1.35
C LYS A 202 3.06 -12.50 -0.54
N ALA A 203 3.82 -11.85 0.34
CA ALA A 203 4.81 -12.48 1.20
C ALA A 203 4.20 -13.14 2.47
N GLY A 204 2.90 -13.00 2.70
CA GLY A 204 2.25 -13.51 3.92
C GLY A 204 2.70 -12.77 5.20
N VAL A 205 3.15 -11.53 5.07
CA VAL A 205 3.61 -10.72 6.21
C VAL A 205 2.41 -10.11 6.91
N GLU A 206 2.31 -10.41 8.21
CA GLU A 206 1.33 -9.84 9.11
C GLU A 206 1.78 -8.45 9.60
N LEU A 207 0.90 -7.45 9.43
CA LEU A 207 1.15 -6.06 9.78
C LEU A 207 0.20 -5.62 10.92
N SER A 208 0.24 -6.36 12.03
CA SER A 208 -0.70 -6.19 13.16
C SER A 208 -0.76 -4.77 13.72
N THR A 209 0.35 -4.02 13.66
CA THR A 209 0.41 -2.61 14.11
C THR A 209 -0.56 -1.71 13.35
N PHE A 210 -0.80 -1.97 12.07
CA PHE A 210 -1.74 -1.18 11.28
C PHE A 210 -3.19 -1.60 11.51
N GLU A 211 -3.44 -2.88 11.80
CA GLU A 211 -4.79 -3.42 12.02
C GLU A 211 -5.43 -2.91 13.31
N THR A 212 -4.62 -2.60 14.32
CA THR A 212 -5.10 -2.07 15.61
C THR A 212 -4.59 -0.67 15.93
N GLY A 213 -3.75 -0.07 15.08
CA GLY A 213 -3.02 1.17 15.41
C GLY A 213 -3.92 2.39 15.63
N GLY A 214 -5.09 2.45 14.98
CA GLY A 214 -6.09 3.48 15.23
C GLY A 214 -6.90 3.27 16.52
N ALA A 215 -6.92 2.04 17.06
CA ALA A 215 -7.72 1.69 18.22
C ALA A 215 -7.14 2.33 19.49
N GLY A 216 -7.84 3.32 20.01
CA GLY A 216 -7.43 4.07 21.21
C GLY A 216 -6.90 5.47 20.94
N LEU A 217 -6.70 5.86 19.66
CA LEU A 217 -6.39 7.23 19.31
C LEU A 217 -7.65 8.11 19.34
N PRO A 218 -7.55 9.39 19.78
CA PRO A 218 -8.63 10.34 19.60
C PRO A 218 -8.86 10.63 18.09
N PRO A 219 -10.04 11.15 17.71
CA PRO A 219 -10.31 11.59 16.35
C PRO A 219 -9.20 12.54 15.87
N SER A 220 -8.46 12.14 14.84
CA SER A 220 -7.28 12.85 14.36
C SER A 220 -6.88 12.38 12.95
N PRO A 221 -6.14 13.20 12.18
CA PRO A 221 -5.64 12.80 10.87
C PRO A 221 -4.80 11.51 10.89
N LEU A 222 -4.03 11.30 11.97
CA LEU A 222 -3.26 10.07 12.15
C LEU A 222 -4.17 8.85 12.30
N ARG A 223 -5.24 8.96 13.11
CA ARG A 223 -6.21 7.88 13.27
C ARG A 223 -6.89 7.55 11.95
N ASP A 224 -7.36 8.57 11.22
CA ASP A 224 -8.04 8.38 9.93
C ASP A 224 -7.11 7.70 8.90
N LEU A 225 -5.83 8.04 8.91
CA LEU A 225 -4.82 7.38 8.09
C LEU A 225 -4.66 5.91 8.49
N LEU A 226 -4.48 5.61 9.78
CA LEU A 226 -4.28 4.24 10.27
C LEU A 226 -5.50 3.35 9.98
N ASP A 227 -6.71 3.86 10.18
CA ASP A 227 -7.95 3.14 9.87
C ASP A 227 -8.06 2.84 8.37
N ARG A 228 -7.65 3.79 7.51
CA ARG A 228 -7.57 3.57 6.06
C ARG A 228 -6.53 2.51 5.70
N LEU A 229 -5.33 2.61 6.26
CA LEU A 229 -4.25 1.65 6.01
C LEU A 229 -4.62 0.23 6.47
N ALA A 230 -5.34 0.10 7.58
CA ALA A 230 -5.89 -1.18 8.02
C ALA A 230 -6.83 -1.79 6.97
N ALA A 231 -7.75 -0.98 6.43
CA ALA A 231 -8.70 -1.40 5.40
C ALA A 231 -8.00 -1.77 4.08
N ASP A 232 -6.97 -1.03 3.70
CA ASP A 232 -6.15 -1.30 2.51
C ASP A 232 -5.36 -2.60 2.67
N MET A 233 -4.76 -2.84 3.83
CA MET A 233 -4.05 -4.09 4.11
C MET A 233 -4.99 -5.30 4.10
N ALA A 234 -6.17 -5.18 4.72
CA ALA A 234 -7.20 -6.22 4.65
C ALA A 234 -7.67 -6.48 3.21
N SER A 235 -7.74 -5.45 2.38
CA SER A 235 -8.06 -5.57 0.96
C SER A 235 -6.92 -6.19 0.16
N ALA A 236 -5.67 -5.89 0.50
CA ALA A 236 -4.47 -6.50 -0.09
C ALA A 236 -4.44 -8.01 0.20
N LYS A 237 -4.63 -8.40 1.46
CA LYS A 237 -4.70 -9.81 1.88
C LYS A 237 -5.77 -10.59 1.12
N ARG A 238 -6.98 -10.04 0.99
CA ARG A 238 -8.07 -10.70 0.25
C ARG A 238 -7.79 -10.88 -1.24
N ARG A 239 -7.04 -9.98 -1.87
CA ARG A 239 -6.80 -9.97 -3.33
C ARG A 239 -5.50 -10.64 -3.74
N PHE A 240 -4.47 -10.55 -2.91
CA PHE A 240 -3.09 -10.92 -3.23
C PHE A 240 -2.46 -11.85 -2.20
N GLY A 241 -3.15 -12.08 -1.07
CA GLY A 241 -2.74 -13.09 -0.11
C GLY A 241 -2.66 -14.45 -0.79
N SER A 242 -1.57 -15.16 -0.53
CA SER A 242 -1.47 -16.55 -0.93
C SER A 242 -2.56 -17.31 -0.19
N ASN A 243 -3.49 -17.96 -0.91
CA ASN A 243 -4.33 -19.00 -0.32
C ASN A 243 -3.39 -20.15 0.10
N LEU A 244 -2.80 -20.02 1.28
CA LEU A 244 -2.14 -21.12 1.98
C LEU A 244 -3.21 -21.90 2.75
#